data_AF-A0A453RPL4-F1
#
_entry.id   AF-A0A453RPL4-F1
#
_cell.length_a   1.000
_cell.length_b   1.000
_cell.length_c   1.000
_cell.angle_alpha   90.00
_cell.angle_beta   90.00
_cell.angle_gamma   90.00
#
_symmetry.space_group_name_H-M   'P 1'
#
loop_
_entity.id
_entity.type
_entity.pdbx_description
1 polymer ?
#
loop_
_entity_poly.entity_id
_entity_poly.type
_entity_poly.pdbx_seq_one_letter_code
_entity_poly.pdbx_strand_id
1 'polypeptide(L)'
;QYHIDGRDPNGYVGCMWSICGLHDQGWKERPVFGKIRYMNYAGCKRKFNVDAYISYVKRLVAQPKKRKPEESLNSAAKYSKSEKD
;
A
#
# COMPACT_ATOMS: atom_id res chain seq x y z
N GLN A 1 2.86 -4.13 12.24
CA GLN A 1 3.61 -4.26 10.98
C GLN A 1 2.63 -4.73 9.91
N TYR A 2 2.46 -3.99 8.80
CA TYR A 2 1.30 -4.17 7.89
C TYR A 2 1.62 -4.20 6.40
N HIS A 3 2.70 -3.53 5.98
CA HIS A 3 3.10 -3.47 4.57
C HIS A 3 3.65 -4.82 4.09
N ILE A 4 3.15 -5.31 2.96
CA ILE A 4 3.61 -6.57 2.34
C ILE A 4 5.04 -6.46 1.80
N ASP A 5 5.42 -5.26 1.36
CA ASP A 5 6.74 -4.84 0.87
C ASP A 5 7.62 -4.22 1.98
N GLY A 6 7.20 -4.33 3.25
CA GLY A 6 7.96 -3.79 4.39
C GLY A 6 9.16 -4.66 4.80
N ARG A 7 9.98 -4.12 5.72
CA ARG A 7 11.29 -4.70 6.15
C ARG A 7 12.29 -4.78 4.99
N ASP A 8 12.21 -3.80 4.11
CA ASP A 8 13.06 -3.63 2.95
C ASP A 8 13.86 -2.32 3.08
N PRO A 9 15.10 -2.24 2.55
CA PRO A 9 15.89 -1.01 2.54
C PRO A 9 15.13 0.22 2.03
N ASN A 10 14.26 0.07 1.03
CA ASN A 10 13.45 1.19 0.52
C ASN A 10 12.47 1.71 1.57
N GLY A 11 11.95 0.85 2.44
CA GLY A 11 11.11 1.26 3.57
C GLY A 11 11.89 2.08 4.59
N TYR A 12 13.10 1.64 4.95
CA TYR A 12 13.97 2.39 5.86
C TYR A 12 14.37 3.75 5.28
N VAL A 13 14.85 3.77 4.03
CA VAL A 13 15.27 5.00 3.35
C VAL A 13 14.07 5.93 3.13
N GLY A 14 12.89 5.40 2.77
CA GLY A 14 11.66 6.18 2.61
C GLY A 14 11.18 6.86 3.90
N CYS A 15 11.26 6.15 5.03
CA CYS A 15 10.99 6.73 6.35
C CYS A 15 12.01 7.84 6.69
N MET A 16 13.30 7.60 6.46
CA MET A 16 14.36 8.58 6.72
C MET A 16 14.27 9.81 5.81
N TRP A 17 13.87 9.63 4.55
CA TRP A 17 13.56 10.74 3.64
C TRP A 17 12.41 11.59 4.19
N SER A 18 11.35 10.94 4.69
CA SER A 18 10.15 11.62 5.16
C SER A 18 10.33 12.37 6.49
N ILE A 19 11.09 11.80 7.43
CA ILE A 19 11.22 12.32 8.80
C ILE A 19 12.51 13.12 8.99
N CYS A 20 13.60 12.63 8.41
CA CYS A 20 14.94 13.21 8.60
C CYS A 20 15.47 13.95 7.38
N GLY A 21 14.73 13.96 6.26
CA GLY A 21 15.15 14.65 5.03
C GLY A 21 16.32 13.98 4.32
N LEU A 22 16.56 12.69 4.56
CA LEU A 22 17.59 11.93 3.85
C LEU A 22 17.36 12.00 2.34
N HIS A 23 18.37 12.41 1.57
CA HIS A 23 18.27 12.63 0.11
C HIS A 23 17.26 13.73 -0.33
N ASP A 24 16.81 14.59 0.58
CA ASP A 24 16.06 15.80 0.26
C ASP A 24 16.88 17.06 0.56
N GLN A 25 16.46 18.19 0.01
CA GLN A 25 16.99 19.50 0.35
C GLN A 25 16.27 20.11 1.57
N GLY A 26 16.85 21.16 2.15
CA GLY A 26 16.20 21.94 3.21
C GLY A 26 15.07 22.84 2.70
N TRP A 27 14.05 23.02 3.54
CA TRP A 27 12.87 23.85 3.27
C TRP A 27 12.74 25.00 4.27
N LYS A 28 11.76 25.89 4.03
CA LYS A 28 11.44 26.99 4.95
C LYS A 28 11.16 26.46 6.35
N GLU A 29 11.86 27.03 7.33
CA GLU A 29 11.78 26.61 8.72
C GLU A 29 10.38 26.77 9.31
N ARG A 30 9.92 25.76 10.07
CA ARG A 30 8.61 25.71 10.73
C ARG A 30 8.74 25.08 12.12
N PRO A 31 7.88 25.46 13.08
CA PRO A 31 7.80 24.78 14.37
C PRO A 31 7.61 23.27 14.19
N VAL A 32 8.23 22.49 15.08
CA VAL A 32 8.26 21.02 15.09
C VAL A 32 9.09 20.40 13.96
N PHE A 33 8.87 20.79 12.71
CA PHE A 33 9.52 20.17 11.55
C PHE A 33 10.92 20.73 11.26
N GLY A 34 11.28 21.89 11.83
CA GLY A 34 12.50 22.60 11.45
C GLY A 34 12.48 22.88 9.95
N LYS A 35 13.54 22.47 9.24
CA LYS A 35 13.70 22.63 7.79
C LYS A 35 13.27 21.40 6.97
N ILE A 36 12.67 20.38 7.59
CA ILE A 36 12.18 19.21 6.87
C ILE A 36 10.98 19.59 5.99
N ARG A 37 10.84 18.92 4.84
CA ARG A 37 9.75 19.14 3.90
C ARG A 37 8.39 18.99 4.60
N TYR A 38 7.60 20.05 4.56
CA TYR A 38 6.25 20.05 5.14
C TYR A 38 5.18 19.75 4.08
N MET A 39 4.30 18.79 4.39
CA MET A 39 3.11 18.47 3.60
C MET A 39 1.88 18.56 4.50
N ASN A 40 0.79 19.14 4.00
CA ASN A 40 -0.43 19.33 4.77
C ASN A 40 -1.69 18.97 3.98
N TYR A 41 -2.80 18.85 4.71
CA TYR A 41 -4.10 18.46 4.15
C TYR A 41 -4.60 19.41 3.05
N ALA A 42 -4.49 20.72 3.27
CA ALA A 42 -4.88 21.72 2.27
C ALA A 42 -4.03 21.60 0.98
N GLY A 43 -2.76 21.26 1.11
CA GLY A 43 -1.87 20.97 -0.02
C GLY A 43 -2.30 19.73 -0.80
N CYS A 44 -2.71 18.66 -0.12
CA CYS A 44 -3.27 17.47 -0.77
C CYS A 44 -4.57 17.78 -1.53
N LYS A 45 -5.49 18.56 -0.93
CA LYS A 45 -6.74 18.98 -1.57
C LYS A 45 -6.54 19.73 -2.90
N ARG A 46 -5.45 20.50 -3.02
CA ARG A 46 -5.10 21.18 -4.27
C ARG A 46 -4.54 20.25 -5.35
N LYS A 47 -4.05 19.06 -4.97
CA LYS A 47 -3.37 18.12 -5.87
C LYS A 47 -4.27 16.97 -6.33
N PHE A 48 -5.19 16.49 -5.49
CA PHE A 48 -6.09 15.40 -5.83
C PHE A 48 -7.38 15.44 -5.01
N ASN A 49 -8.37 14.65 -5.42
CA ASN A 49 -9.63 14.52 -4.71
C ASN A 49 -9.46 13.67 -3.44
N VAL A 50 -9.23 14.37 -2.32
CA VAL A 50 -9.02 13.75 -1.00
C VAL A 50 -10.27 13.02 -0.50
N ASP A 51 -11.47 13.56 -0.74
CA ASP A 51 -12.72 12.98 -0.24
C ASP A 51 -13.08 11.68 -0.97
N ALA A 52 -12.76 11.60 -2.26
CA ALA A 52 -12.86 10.37 -3.04
C ALA A 52 -11.90 9.30 -2.51
N TYR A 53 -10.64 9.66 -2.19
CA TYR A 53 -9.67 8.72 -1.61
C TYR A 53 -10.12 8.20 -0.24
N ILE A 54 -10.61 9.07 0.63
CA ILE A 54 -11.15 8.68 1.94
C ILE A 54 -12.32 7.72 1.78
N SER A 55 -13.26 8.04 0.89
CA SER A 55 -14.42 7.17 0.60
C SER A 55 -13.98 5.82 0.04
N TYR A 56 -12.97 5.80 -0.83
CA TYR A 56 -12.39 4.57 -1.39
C TYR A 56 -11.81 3.68 -0.29
N VAL A 57 -10.94 4.21 0.57
CA VAL A 57 -10.32 3.44 1.66
C VAL A 57 -11.37 2.94 2.65
N LYS A 58 -12.38 3.75 2.99
CA LYS A 58 -13.50 3.32 3.85
C LYS A 58 -14.21 2.09 3.29
N ARG A 59 -14.48 2.07 1.98
CA ARG A 59 -15.07 0.89 1.32
C ARG A 59 -14.12 -0.31 1.39
N LEU A 60 -12.82 -0.15 1.12
CA LEU A 60 -11.86 -1.26 1.19
C LEU A 60 -11.80 -1.91 2.58
N VAL A 61 -11.84 -1.11 3.64
CA VAL A 61 -11.77 -1.59 5.03
C VAL A 61 -13.11 -2.19 5.49
N ALA A 62 -14.24 -1.66 5.02
CA ALA A 62 -15.57 -2.14 5.40
C ALA A 62 -15.94 -3.50 4.75
N GLN A 63 -15.32 -3.88 3.63
CA GLN A 63 -15.61 -5.15 2.98
C GLN A 63 -15.04 -6.31 3.80
N PRO A 64 -15.87 -7.27 4.27
CA PRO A 64 -15.35 -8.47 4.92
C PRO A 64 -14.57 -9.29 3.88
N LYS A 65 -13.37 -9.75 4.24
CA LYS A 65 -12.59 -10.69 3.41
C LYS A 65 -13.41 -11.96 3.18
N LYS A 66 -14.18 -12.03 2.09
CA LYS A 66 -14.72 -13.29 1.60
C LYS A 66 -13.51 -14.15 1.21
N ARG A 67 -13.15 -15.11 2.05
CA ARG A 67 -12.26 -16.21 1.65
C ARG A 67 -12.97 -16.89 0.48
N LYS A 68 -12.42 -16.82 -0.73
CA LYS A 68 -12.81 -17.75 -1.78
C LYS A 68 -12.41 -19.14 -1.26
N PRO A 69 -13.31 -20.14 -1.23
CA PRO A 69 -12.89 -21.51 -0.99
C PRO A 69 -11.84 -21.83 -2.07
N GLU A 70 -10.71 -22.39 -1.65
CA GLU A 70 -9.78 -23.00 -2.58
C GLU A 70 -10.55 -23.93 -3.52
N GLU A 71 -10.63 -23.55 -4.79
CA GLU A 71 -11.13 -24.43 -5.84
C GLU A 71 -10.07 -25.52 -5.98
N SER A 72 -10.30 -26.61 -5.23
CA SER A 72 -9.44 -27.79 -5.19
C SER A 72 -9.09 -28.20 -6.62
N LEU A 73 -7.79 -28.25 -6.93
CA LEU A 73 -7.27 -28.80 -8.17
C LEU A 73 -7.58 -30.31 -8.23
N ASN A 74 -8.81 -30.66 -8.61
CA ASN A 74 -9.25 -32.01 -8.91
C ASN A 74 -9.84 -32.03 -10.33
N SER A 75 -9.02 -31.72 -11.32
CA SER A 75 -9.34 -31.95 -12.74
C SER A 75 -8.30 -32.78 -13.50
N ALA A 76 -7.18 -33.18 -12.86
CA ALA A 76 -6.15 -33.99 -13.51
C ALA A 76 -6.38 -35.52 -13.48
N ALA A 77 -7.41 -36.03 -12.76
CA ALA A 77 -7.63 -37.47 -12.61
C ALA A 77 -8.68 -38.08 -13.57
N LYS A 78 -9.31 -37.29 -14.46
CA LYS A 78 -10.37 -37.81 -15.37
C LYS A 78 -9.88 -38.28 -16.74
N TYR A 79 -8.61 -38.07 -17.11
CA TYR A 79 -8.13 -38.33 -18.48
C TYR A 79 -7.20 -39.55 -18.63
N SER A 80 -6.93 -40.34 -17.58
CA SER A 80 -5.94 -41.43 -17.66
C SER A 80 -6.49 -42.87 -17.60
N LYS A 81 -7.80 -43.09 -17.78
CA LYS A 81 -8.38 -44.45 -17.71
C LYS A 81 -9.23 -44.88 -18.92
N SER A 82 -9.19 -44.16 -20.04
CA SER A 82 -9.94 -44.53 -21.26
C SER A 82 -9.09 -44.97 -22.47
N GLU A 83 -7.79 -45.19 -22.32
CA GLU A 83 -6.93 -45.70 -23.41
C GLU A 83 -6.01 -46.80 -22.91
N LYS A 84 -6.55 -48.01 -22.77
CA LYS A 84 -5.85 -49.29 -22.95
C LYS A 84 -6.88 -50.35 -23.33
N ASP A 85 -7.33 -50.28 -24.58
CA ASP A 85 -7.72 -51.45 -25.36
C ASP A 85 -6.51 -51.87 -26.21
#